data_AF-A0A5R9FDA9-F1
#
_entry.id   AF-A0A5R9FDA9-F1
#
_cell.length_a   1.000
_cell.length_b   1.000
_cell.length_c   1.000
_cell.angle_alpha   90.00
_cell.angle_beta   90.00
_cell.angle_gamma   90.00
#
_symmetry.space_group_name_H-M   'P 1'
#
loop_
_entity.id
_entity.type
_entity.pdbx_description
1 polymer ?
#
loop_
_entity_poly.entity_id
_entity_poly.type
_entity_poly.pdbx_seq_one_letter_code
_entity_poly.pdbx_strand_id
1 'polypeptide(L)' 'MGKHVVIIRCNPQNNRFLSMHSSYEAPLEPAVQNCAQTLSNLLSIGYKLKQAVAISHDDIQYILVKT' A
#
# COMPACT_ATOMS: atom_id res chain seq x y z
N MET A 1 -9.54 -20.17 -1.84
CA MET A 1 -8.70 -19.20 -2.56
C MET A 1 -8.95 -17.84 -1.94
N GLY A 2 -8.05 -17.36 -1.09
CA GLY A 2 -8.23 -16.13 -0.30
C GLY A 2 -7.79 -14.89 -1.08
N LYS A 3 -8.56 -13.80 -0.99
CA LYS A 3 -8.13 -12.49 -1.49
C LYS A 3 -7.24 -11.84 -0.44
N HIS A 4 -6.00 -11.53 -0.79
CA HIS A 4 -5.13 -10.76 0.08
C HIS A 4 -5.34 -9.27 -0.18
N VAL A 5 -5.49 -8.49 0.89
CA VAL A 5 -5.71 -7.06 0.83
C VAL A 5 -4.59 -6.38 1.60
N VAL A 6 -4.00 -5.36 0.99
CA VAL A 6 -2.99 -4.50 1.63
C VAL A 6 -3.46 -3.05 1.51
N ILE A 7 -3.46 -2.36 2.64
CA ILE A 7 -3.80 -0.95 2.74
C ILE A 7 -2.52 -0.21 3.13
N ILE A 8 -2.12 0.75 2.32
CA ILE A 8 -0.99 1.63 2.61
C ILE A 8 -1.52 3.04 2.82
N ARG A 9 -1.01 3.74 3.82
CA ARG A 9 -1.17 5.18 3.98
C ARG A 9 0.15 5.88 3.73
N CYS A 10 0.08 6.98 2.99
CA CYS A 10 1.23 7.76 2.62
C CYS A 10 0.94 9.25 2.70
N ASN A 11 1.98 10.04 2.94
CA ASN A 11 1.89 11.47 2.77
C ASN A 11 2.33 11.85 1.34
N PRO A 12 1.44 12.45 0.52
CA PRO A 12 1.74 12.79 -0.86
C PRO A 12 2.64 14.03 -1.00
N GLN A 13 2.73 14.90 0.03
CA GLN A 13 3.55 16.12 0.00
C GLN A 13 5.06 15.82 0.11
N ASN A 14 5.42 14.76 0.84
CA ASN A 14 6.81 14.41 1.10
C ASN A 14 7.17 12.96 0.73
N ASN A 15 6.26 12.25 0.03
CA ASN A 15 6.43 10.85 -0.41
C ASN A 15 6.75 9.87 0.75
N ARG A 16 6.35 10.23 1.98
CA ARG A 16 6.66 9.45 3.17
C ARG A 16 5.62 8.36 3.39
N PHE A 17 6.10 7.16 3.68
CA PHE A 17 5.27 6.07 4.18
C PHE A 17 4.77 6.38 5.60
N LEU A 18 3.45 6.26 5.82
CA LEU A 18 2.83 6.51 7.13
C LEU A 18 2.52 5.20 7.85
N SER A 19 1.77 4.30 7.22
CA SER A 19 1.42 3.00 7.79
C SER A 19 1.03 1.97 6.73
N MET A 20 1.06 0.69 7.10
CA MET A 20 0.59 -0.42 6.27
C MET A 20 -0.21 -1.38 7.13
N HIS A 21 -1.33 -1.84 6.58
CA HIS A 21 -2.15 -2.91 7.14
C HIS A 21 -2.35 -3.98 6.08
N SER A 22 -2.36 -5.25 6.48
CA SER A 22 -2.60 -6.37 5.57
C SER A 22 -3.49 -7.42 6.20
N SER A 23 -4.11 -8.23 5.35
CA SER A 23 -4.78 -9.47 5.76
C SER A 23 -3.78 -10.48 6.34
N TYR A 24 -4.25 -11.35 7.23
CA TYR A 24 -3.46 -12.43 7.84
C TYR A 24 -2.74 -13.28 6.76
N GLU A 25 -1.45 -13.56 6.98
CA GLU A 25 -0.57 -14.31 6.05
C GLU A 25 -0.41 -13.69 4.65
N ALA A 26 -0.73 -12.40 4.46
CA ALA A 26 -0.42 -11.73 3.20
C ALA A 26 1.10 -11.64 2.99
N PRO A 27 1.62 -12.07 1.82
CA PRO A 27 3.02 -11.87 1.50
C PRO A 27 3.29 -10.36 1.39
N LEU A 28 4.12 -9.87 2.30
CA LEU A 28 4.58 -8.48 2.36
C LEU A 28 6.11 -8.48 2.31
N GLU A 29 6.67 -7.60 1.49
CA GLU A 29 8.05 -7.17 1.67
C GLU A 29 8.14 -6.11 2.77
N PRO A 30 9.28 -5.96 3.47
CA PRO A 30 9.45 -4.89 4.45
C PRO A 30 9.18 -3.53 3.79
N ALA A 31 8.28 -2.75 4.39
CA ALA A 31 7.94 -1.43 3.90
C ALA A 31 9.19 -0.53 3.90
N VAL A 32 9.46 0.10 2.77
CA VAL A 32 10.57 1.04 2.63
C VAL A 32 10.06 2.41 3.07
N GLN A 33 10.93 3.28 3.58
CA GLN A 33 10.54 4.63 4.06
C GLN A 33 9.81 5.47 2.99
N ASN A 34 10.05 5.16 1.71
CA ASN A 34 9.44 5.83 0.57
C ASN A 34 8.13 5.16 0.15
N CYS A 35 7.07 5.96 0.04
CA CYS A 35 5.75 5.48 -0.39
C CYS A 35 5.78 4.92 -1.81
N ALA A 36 6.37 5.66 -2.76
CA ALA A 36 6.48 5.22 -4.14
C ALA A 36 7.24 3.88 -4.28
N GLN A 37 8.30 3.68 -3.50
CA GLN A 37 9.07 2.43 -3.50
C GLN A 37 8.22 1.28 -2.96
N THR A 38 7.55 1.49 -1.82
CA THR A 38 6.67 0.48 -1.21
C THR A 38 5.53 0.07 -2.15
N LEU A 39 4.89 1.03 -2.82
CA LEU A 39 3.89 0.75 -3.85
C LEU A 39 4.48 -0.03 -5.02
N SER A 40 5.65 0.36 -5.52
CA SER A 40 6.32 -0.32 -6.63
C SER A 40 6.65 -1.77 -6.30
N ASN A 41 7.10 -2.06 -5.08
CA ASN A 41 7.38 -3.42 -4.62
C ASN A 41 6.09 -4.26 -4.59
N LEU A 42 5.00 -3.74 -4.01
CA LEU A 42 3.72 -4.45 -3.98
C LEU A 42 3.17 -4.74 -5.38
N LEU A 43 3.26 -3.78 -6.29
CA LEU A 43 2.86 -3.97 -7.69
C LEU A 43 3.72 -5.05 -8.37
N SER A 44 5.03 -5.05 -8.11
CA SER A 44 5.97 -6.02 -8.69
C SER A 44 5.73 -7.45 -8.22
N ILE A 45 5.30 -7.65 -6.97
CA ILE A 45 4.94 -8.98 -6.45
C ILE A 45 3.49 -9.39 -6.77
N GLY A 46 2.77 -8.59 -7.56
CA GLY A 46 1.49 -8.95 -8.15
C GLY A 46 0.24 -8.44 -7.42
N TYR A 47 0.37 -7.53 -6.45
CA TYR A 47 -0.79 -6.77 -5.99
C TYR A 47 -1.23 -5.78 -7.07
N LYS A 48 -2.52 -5.50 -7.13
CA LYS A 48 -3.10 -4.52 -8.04
C LYS A 48 -3.73 -3.39 -7.24
N LEU A 49 -3.50 -2.16 -7.67
CA LEU A 49 -4.18 -1.01 -7.08
C LEU A 49 -5.69 -1.13 -7.36
N LYS A 50 -6.48 -1.24 -6.29
CA LYS A 50 -7.94 -1.30 -6.36
C LYS A 50 -8.57 0.07 -6.22
N GLN A 51 -8.03 0.88 -5.31
CA GLN A 51 -8.54 2.22 -5.03
C GLN A 51 -7.46 3.10 -4.39
N ALA A 52 -7.51 4.40 -4.66
CA ALA A 52 -6.77 5.42 -3.95
C ALA A 52 -7.76 6.45 -3.38
N VAL A 53 -7.64 6.79 -2.11
CA VAL A 53 -8.55 7.68 -1.39
C VAL A 53 -7.74 8.73 -0.65
N ALA A 54 -7.95 10.01 -0.95
CA ALA A 54 -7.37 11.09 -0.15
C ALA A 54 -8.15 11.18 1.18
N ILE A 55 -7.46 10.91 2.29
CA ILE A 55 -8.00 11.07 3.65
C ILE A 55 -7.90 12.54 4.05
N SER A 56 -6.78 13.19 3.71
CA SER A 56 -6.51 14.62 3.92
C SER A 56 -5.47 15.13 2.91
N HIS A 57 -5.07 16.41 2.98
CA HIS A 57 -4.01 16.97 2.13
C HIS A 57 -2.65 16.27 2.29
N ASP A 58 -2.42 15.66 3.45
CA ASP A 58 -1.17 15.04 3.87
C ASP A 58 -1.28 13.52 4.04
N ASP A 59 -2.40 12.93 3.64
CA ASP A 59 -2.67 11.51 3.82
C ASP A 59 -3.52 10.96 2.68
N ILE A 60 -2.91 10.06 1.91
CA ILE A 60 -3.57 9.28 0.88
C ILE A 60 -3.50 7.79 1.25
N GLN A 61 -4.62 7.13 1.14
CA GLN A 61 -4.77 5.70 1.37
C GLN A 61 -4.86 4.96 0.05
N TYR A 62 -3.97 4.00 -0.16
CA TYR A 62 -3.98 3.08 -1.29
C TYR A 62 -4.46 1.71 -0.83
N ILE A 63 -5.44 1.16 -1.54
CA ILE A 63 -5.96 -0.18 -1.32
C ILE A 63 -5.49 -1.05 -2.47
N LEU A 64 -4.69 -2.07 -2.16
CA LEU A 64 -4.16 -3.03 -3.11
C LEU A 64 -4.70 -4.43 -2.82
N VAL A 65 -4.94 -5.20 -3.89
CA VAL A 65 -5.51 -6.55 -3.79
C VAL A 65 -4.73 -7.54 -4.64
N LYS A 66 -4.58 -8.76 -4.13
CA LYS A 66 -3.99 -9.91 -4.84
C LYS A 66 -4.95 -11.09 -4.73
N THR A 67 -5.21 -11.75 -5.85
CA THR A 67 -6.18 -12.85 -6.00
C THR A 67 -5.47 -14.12 -6.39
#